data_AF-A0A0Q3VRE0-F1
#
_entry.id   AF-A0A0Q3VRE0-F1
#
_cell.length_a   1.000
_cell.length_b   1.000
_cell.length_c   1.000
_cell.angle_alpha   90.00
_cell.angle_beta   90.00
_cell.angle_gamma   90.00
#
_symmetry.space_group_name_H-M   'P 1'
#
loop_
_entity.id
_entity.type
_entity.pdbx_description
1 polymer ?
#
loop_
_entity_poly.entity_id
_entity_poly.type
_entity_poly.pdbx_seq_one_letter_code
_entity_poly.pdbx_strand_id
1 'polypeptide(L)'
;TSGPCVSGMPISSDLSNPRNSVTKISRYDKVVNIPNSMTVLDEHLPISVEMAKRNLCGVYNFTNPGVASHNEILEMYKQYIDPSFKWTNFTLEEQAKVLVAPRSNNEMDTTKLKKEFPELLSIKDSLIKYVFEPNRKEGRDKPY
;
A
#
# COMPACT_ATOMS: atom_id res chain seq x y z
N THR A 1 -0.61 12.28 -25.63
CA THR A 1 0.66 11.81 -25.04
C THR A 1 0.39 11.41 -23.60
N SER A 2 0.13 10.13 -23.38
CA SER A 2 -0.13 9.55 -22.04
C SER A 2 1.19 9.46 -21.28
N GLY A 3 1.41 10.40 -20.35
CA GLY A 3 2.55 10.33 -19.44
C GLY A 3 2.47 9.09 -18.54
N PRO A 4 3.59 8.45 -18.20
CA PRO A 4 3.60 7.27 -17.34
C PRO A 4 3.17 7.64 -15.92
N CYS A 5 2.10 7.01 -15.42
CA CYS A 5 1.73 7.06 -14.02
C CYS A 5 2.77 6.28 -13.21
N VAL A 6 3.58 6.96 -12.40
CA VAL A 6 4.58 6.33 -11.54
C VAL A 6 3.91 5.90 -10.24
N SER A 7 3.44 4.66 -10.17
CA SER A 7 2.93 4.03 -8.93
C SER A 7 4.12 3.41 -8.19
N GLY A 8 4.60 4.07 -7.13
CA GLY A 8 5.78 3.63 -6.37
C GLY A 8 5.66 2.24 -5.74
N MET A 9 4.47 1.81 -5.32
CA MET A 9 4.22 0.49 -4.73
C MET A 9 2.72 0.13 -4.86
N PRO A 10 2.32 -0.70 -5.84
CA PRO A 10 0.93 -1.10 -5.96
C PRO A 10 0.54 -2.13 -4.89
N ILE A 11 -0.61 -1.91 -4.28
CA ILE A 11 -1.26 -2.83 -3.33
C ILE A 11 -2.64 -3.15 -3.86
N SER A 12 -3.02 -4.42 -3.81
CA SER A 12 -4.36 -4.87 -4.20
C SER A 12 -4.97 -5.76 -3.12
N SER A 13 -6.29 -5.90 -3.16
CA SER A 13 -7.05 -6.86 -2.34
C SER A 13 -6.61 -8.31 -2.56
N ASP A 14 -6.10 -8.65 -3.75
CA ASP A 14 -5.59 -9.99 -4.02
C ASP A 14 -4.19 -10.18 -3.41
N LEU A 15 -4.15 -10.77 -2.21
CA LEU A 15 -2.92 -11.13 -1.50
C LEU A 15 -2.22 -12.37 -2.07
N SER A 16 -2.83 -13.10 -3.02
CA SER A 16 -2.18 -14.23 -3.68
C SER A 16 -1.17 -13.79 -4.75
N ASN A 17 -1.34 -12.57 -5.26
CA ASN A 17 -0.51 -12.05 -6.34
C ASN A 17 0.93 -11.72 -5.87
N PRO A 18 1.97 -12.33 -6.44
CA PRO A 18 3.36 -12.11 -6.03
C PRO A 18 3.86 -10.68 -6.32
N ARG A 19 3.14 -9.88 -7.11
CA ARG A 19 3.48 -8.47 -7.37
C ARG A 19 3.01 -7.54 -6.26
N ASN A 20 2.06 -7.98 -5.43
CA ASN A 20 1.49 -7.19 -4.34
C ASN A 20 2.56 -6.87 -3.29
N SER A 21 2.65 -5.60 -2.91
CA SER A 21 3.65 -5.15 -1.93
C SER A 21 3.46 -5.82 -0.58
N VAL A 22 2.20 -6.03 -0.13
CA VAL A 22 1.88 -6.69 1.15
C VAL A 22 2.40 -8.13 1.17
N THR A 23 2.20 -8.88 0.09
CA THR A 23 2.67 -10.27 -0.04
C THR A 23 4.18 -10.39 -0.11
N LYS A 24 4.88 -9.39 -0.66
CA LYS A 24 6.35 -9.37 -0.67
C LYS A 24 6.91 -9.13 0.72
N ILE A 25 6.37 -8.15 1.43
CA ILE A 25 6.89 -7.75 2.75
C ILE A 25 6.61 -8.82 3.80
N SER A 26 5.50 -9.56 3.68
CA SER A 26 5.16 -10.66 4.58
C SER A 26 6.04 -11.91 4.37
N ARG A 27 6.76 -12.00 3.25
CA ARG A 27 7.67 -13.12 2.92
C ARG A 27 9.13 -12.81 3.20
N TYR A 28 9.49 -11.57 3.49
CA TYR A 28 10.87 -11.23 3.82
C TYR A 28 11.18 -11.57 5.27
N ASP A 29 12.33 -12.21 5.51
CA ASP A 29 12.80 -12.53 6.86
C ASP A 29 13.08 -11.26 7.68
N LYS A 30 13.52 -10.20 6.99
CA LYS A 30 13.85 -8.90 7.56
C LYS A 30 13.24 -7.77 6.75
N VAL A 31 12.75 -6.74 7.45
CA VAL A 31 12.12 -5.57 6.84
C VAL A 31 12.74 -4.25 7.30
N VAL A 32 12.70 -3.26 6.42
CA VAL A 32 13.18 -1.90 6.69
C VAL A 32 11.98 -1.04 7.07
N ASN A 33 12.06 -0.28 8.17
CA ASN A 33 10.95 0.54 8.63
C ASN A 33 11.07 2.00 8.16
N ILE A 34 10.71 2.27 6.91
CA ILE A 34 10.69 3.63 6.35
C ILE A 34 9.26 3.94 5.85
N PRO A 35 8.69 5.11 6.21
CA PRO A 35 7.39 5.55 5.69
C PRO A 35 7.48 5.88 4.20
N ASN A 36 6.48 5.46 3.42
CA ASN A 36 6.40 5.74 1.99
C ASN A 36 4.94 5.99 1.56
N SER A 37 4.75 6.79 0.52
CA SER A 37 3.46 6.86 -0.17
C SER A 37 3.21 5.58 -0.97
N MET A 38 1.98 5.08 -0.90
CA MET A 38 1.58 3.82 -1.55
C MET A 38 0.25 4.00 -2.27
N THR A 39 -0.03 3.09 -3.21
CA THR A 39 -1.24 3.14 -4.03
C THR A 39 -2.06 1.87 -3.85
N VAL A 40 -3.26 2.00 -3.29
CA VAL A 40 -4.25 0.91 -3.24
C VAL A 40 -5.02 0.89 -4.56
N LEU A 41 -4.74 -0.10 -5.39
CA LEU A 41 -5.29 -0.24 -6.74
C LEU A 41 -6.80 -0.40 -6.75
N ASP A 42 -7.36 -1.13 -5.79
CA ASP A 42 -8.80 -1.36 -5.69
C ASP A 42 -9.61 -0.06 -5.52
N GLU A 43 -9.01 0.97 -4.91
CA GLU A 43 -9.60 2.32 -4.82
C GLU A 43 -9.24 3.18 -6.03
N HIS A 44 -7.99 3.11 -6.48
CA HIS A 44 -7.46 3.99 -7.53
C HIS A 44 -7.91 3.63 -8.95
N LEU A 45 -8.17 2.35 -9.25
CA LEU A 45 -8.60 1.94 -10.59
C LEU A 45 -9.97 2.55 -10.95
N PRO A 46 -11.02 2.49 -10.10
CA PRO A 46 -12.27 3.22 -10.35
C PRO A 46 -12.07 4.73 -10.54
N ILE A 47 -11.22 5.35 -9.72
CA ILE A 47 -10.89 6.78 -9.83
C ILE A 47 -10.28 7.09 -11.19
N SER A 48 -9.37 6.24 -11.69
CA SER A 48 -8.73 6.46 -13.00
C SER A 48 -9.73 6.45 -14.17
N VAL A 49 -10.76 5.61 -14.09
CA VAL A 49 -11.85 5.56 -15.08
C VAL A 49 -12.68 6.84 -15.00
N GLU A 50 -12.95 7.33 -13.79
CA GLU A 50 -13.70 8.56 -13.58
C GLU A 50 -12.92 9.80 -14.03
N MET A 51 -11.61 9.84 -13.79
CA MET A 51 -10.71 10.88 -14.33
C MET A 51 -10.78 10.95 -15.85
N ALA A 52 -10.78 9.78 -16.52
CA ALA A 52 -10.89 9.70 -17.97
C ALA A 52 -12.25 10.22 -18.47
N LYS A 53 -13.36 9.86 -17.82
CA LYS A 53 -14.70 10.37 -18.15
C LYS A 53 -14.80 11.89 -17.98
N ARG A 54 -14.15 12.45 -16.97
CA ARG A 54 -14.09 13.90 -16.70
C ARG A 54 -13.06 14.64 -17.55
N ASN A 55 -12.33 13.94 -18.42
CA ASN A 55 -11.24 14.49 -19.24
C ASN A 55 -10.17 15.23 -18.40
N LEU A 56 -9.90 14.76 -17.18
CA LEU A 56 -8.87 15.34 -16.32
C LEU A 56 -7.49 15.09 -16.95
N CYS A 57 -6.81 16.19 -17.29
CA CYS A 57 -5.55 16.16 -18.00
C CYS A 57 -4.39 16.66 -17.11
N GLY A 58 -3.16 16.29 -17.50
CA GLY A 58 -1.93 16.69 -16.82
C GLY A 58 -1.44 15.67 -15.80
N VAL A 59 -0.41 16.05 -15.04
CA VAL A 59 0.24 15.16 -14.08
C VAL A 59 -0.52 15.15 -12.74
N TYR A 60 -0.77 13.95 -12.22
CA TYR A 60 -1.34 13.72 -10.90
C TYR A 60 -0.46 12.71 -10.15
N ASN A 61 -0.16 13.00 -8.88
CA ASN A 61 0.44 12.02 -7.98
C ASN A 61 -0.65 11.02 -7.59
N PHE A 62 -0.47 9.76 -7.99
CA PHE A 62 -1.51 8.74 -7.93
C PHE A 62 -1.26 7.75 -6.80
N THR A 63 -1.22 8.30 -5.59
CA THR A 63 -1.05 7.58 -4.33
C THR A 63 -2.16 7.98 -3.37
N ASN A 64 -2.43 7.15 -2.37
CA ASN A 64 -3.29 7.54 -1.27
C ASN A 64 -2.65 8.67 -0.45
N PRO A 65 -3.44 9.60 0.11
CA PRO A 65 -2.95 10.61 1.04
C PRO A 65 -2.27 9.99 2.27
N GLY A 66 -1.13 10.59 2.66
CA GLY A 66 -0.31 10.16 3.77
C GLY A 66 0.72 9.09 3.41
N VAL A 67 1.31 8.51 4.45
CA VAL A 67 2.37 7.51 4.36
C VAL A 67 2.07 6.32 5.26
N ALA A 68 2.58 5.16 4.86
CA ALA A 68 2.57 3.96 5.68
C ALA A 68 3.99 3.37 5.69
N SER A 69 4.42 2.90 6.85
CA SER A 69 5.67 2.17 7.01
C SER A 69 5.45 0.67 6.92
N HIS A 70 6.51 -0.09 6.62
CA HIS A 70 6.42 -1.55 6.55
C HIS A 70 5.93 -2.16 7.87
N ASN A 71 6.37 -1.65 9.02
CA ASN A 71 5.93 -2.18 10.31
C ASN A 71 4.43 -1.96 10.54
N GLU A 72 3.88 -0.81 10.15
CA GLU A 72 2.44 -0.56 10.29
C GLU A 72 1.62 -1.52 9.43
N ILE A 73 2.07 -1.80 8.21
CA ILE A 73 1.39 -2.75 7.31
C ILE A 73 1.50 -4.18 7.86
N LEU A 74 2.65 -4.57 8.41
CA LEU A 74 2.83 -5.90 9.01
C LEU A 74 2.04 -6.07 10.31
N GLU A 75 1.87 -5.00 11.10
CA GLU A 75 0.97 -5.02 12.27
C GLU A 75 -0.47 -5.24 11.84
N MET A 76 -0.94 -4.53 10.79
CA MET A 76 -2.25 -4.79 10.20
C MET A 76 -2.35 -6.23 9.64
N TYR A 77 -1.31 -6.72 8.97
CA TYR A 77 -1.28 -8.11 8.49
C TYR A 77 -1.42 -9.10 9.64
N LYS A 78 -0.71 -8.88 10.74
CA LYS A 78 -0.81 -9.70 11.94
C LYS A 78 -2.21 -9.65 12.56
N GLN A 79 -2.78 -8.46 12.69
CA GLN A 79 -4.09 -8.26 13.30
C GLN A 79 -5.24 -8.88 12.48
N TYR A 80 -5.20 -8.76 11.15
CA TYR A 80 -6.33 -9.13 10.29
C TYR A 80 -6.15 -10.51 9.61
N ILE A 81 -4.92 -10.92 9.31
CA ILE A 81 -4.65 -12.10 8.47
C ILE A 81 -4.05 -13.26 9.27
N ASP A 82 -3.03 -12.99 10.09
CA ASP A 82 -2.32 -14.04 10.84
C ASP A 82 -1.78 -13.50 12.18
N PRO A 83 -2.52 -13.69 13.29
CA PRO A 83 -2.09 -13.23 14.62
C PRO A 83 -0.77 -13.81 15.11
N SER A 84 -0.35 -14.95 14.56
CA SER A 84 0.91 -15.62 14.91
C SER A 84 2.10 -15.10 14.12
N PHE A 85 1.87 -14.24 13.13
CA PHE A 85 2.90 -13.67 12.28
C PHE A 85 3.93 -12.87 13.09
N LYS A 86 5.20 -13.09 12.76
CA LYS A 86 6.36 -12.42 13.35
C LYS A 86 7.29 -11.96 12.23
N TRP A 87 7.89 -10.80 12.42
CA TRP A 87 8.92 -10.28 11.53
C TRP A 87 10.08 -9.72 12.36
N THR A 88 11.22 -9.51 11.70
CA THR A 88 12.38 -8.87 12.30
C THR A 88 12.76 -7.63 11.49
N ASN A 89 13.24 -6.60 12.14
CA ASN A 89 13.73 -5.40 11.46
C ASN A 89 15.23 -5.53 11.16
N PHE A 90 15.68 -4.93 10.06
CA PHE A 90 17.11 -4.76 9.83
C PHE A 90 17.72 -3.82 10.89
N THR A 91 18.95 -4.11 11.30
CA THR A 91 19.77 -3.10 11.97
C THR A 91 20.26 -2.07 10.95
N LEU A 92 20.65 -0.87 11.41
CA LEU A 92 21.15 0.19 10.53
C LEU A 92 22.36 -0.27 9.70
N GLU A 93 23.23 -1.08 10.28
CA GLU A 93 24.41 -1.63 9.61
C GLU A 93 24.07 -2.66 8.53
N GLU A 94 23.08 -3.52 8.78
CA GLU A 94 22.61 -4.50 7.80
C GLU A 94 21.88 -3.81 6.65
N GLN A 95 21.06 -2.80 6.97
CA GLN A 95 20.33 -2.02 5.98
C GLN A 95 21.29 -1.35 4.97
N ALA A 96 22.41 -0.80 5.43
CA ALA A 96 23.41 -0.17 4.57
C ALA A 96 24.10 -1.18 3.62
N LYS A 97 24.26 -2.44 4.03
CA LYS A 97 24.89 -3.50 3.22
C LYS A 97 23.97 -4.09 2.16
N VAL A 98 22.67 -4.14 2.44
CA VAL A 98 21.66 -4.76 1.55
C VAL A 98 21.15 -3.77 0.49
N LEU A 99 21.16 -2.47 0.79
CA LEU A 99 20.76 -1.42 -0.15
C LEU A 99 21.88 -1.15 -1.18
N VAL A 100 21.94 -1.98 -2.23
CA VAL A 100 22.86 -1.79 -3.38
C VAL A 100 22.61 -0.44 -4.09
N ALA A 101 21.38 0.08 -4.00
CA ALA A 101 21.02 1.43 -4.42
C ALA A 101 19.98 2.02 -3.45
N PRO A 102 20.00 3.35 -3.21
CA PRO A 102 19.00 4.01 -2.40
C PRO A 102 17.61 3.79 -3.00
N ARG A 103 16.70 3.21 -2.22
CA ARG A 103 15.29 3.08 -2.61
C ARG A 103 14.65 4.47 -2.55
N SER A 104 13.78 4.78 -3.51
CA SER A 104 12.97 6.00 -3.45
C SER A 104 11.96 5.83 -2.33
N ASN A 105 12.23 6.46 -1.20
CA ASN A 105 11.26 6.64 -0.12
C ASN A 105 10.81 8.10 -0.22
N ASN A 106 9.58 8.32 -0.65
CA ASN A 106 9.02 9.64 -0.86
C ASN A 106 7.61 9.73 -0.28
N GLU A 107 7.29 10.93 0.20
CA GLU A 107 5.92 11.35 0.44
C GLU A 107 5.48 12.17 -0.77
N MET A 108 4.45 11.71 -1.47
CA MET A 108 3.91 12.40 -2.64
C MET A 108 2.75 13.31 -2.22
N ASP A 109 2.78 14.57 -2.64
CA ASP A 109 1.67 15.49 -2.40
C ASP A 109 0.44 15.09 -3.24
N THR A 110 -0.62 14.71 -2.56
CA THR A 110 -1.89 14.24 -3.16
C THR A 110 -2.97 15.32 -3.16
N THR A 111 -2.65 16.56 -2.77
CA THR A 111 -3.61 17.68 -2.68
C THR A 111 -4.39 17.88 -3.97
N LYS A 112 -3.73 17.76 -5.13
CA LYS A 112 -4.38 17.89 -6.44
C LYS A 112 -5.42 16.79 -6.68
N LEU A 113 -5.09 15.53 -6.36
CA LEU A 113 -5.99 14.39 -6.56
C LEU A 113 -7.16 14.44 -5.56
N LYS A 114 -6.88 14.76 -4.28
CA LYS A 114 -7.86 14.87 -3.21
C LYS A 114 -8.89 15.98 -3.43
N LYS A 115 -8.51 17.05 -4.15
CA LYS A 115 -9.46 18.11 -4.57
C LYS A 115 -10.51 17.59 -5.55
N GLU A 116 -10.11 16.72 -6.49
CA GLU A 116 -11.02 16.13 -7.49
C GLU A 116 -11.85 14.96 -6.91
N PHE A 117 -11.27 14.25 -5.94
CA PHE A 117 -11.87 13.09 -5.26
C PHE A 117 -11.77 13.26 -3.73
N PRO A 118 -12.63 14.09 -3.11
CA PRO A 118 -12.64 14.31 -1.67
C PRO A 118 -12.88 13.04 -0.85
N GLU A 119 -13.49 12.02 -1.44
CA GLU A 119 -13.74 10.70 -0.86
C GLU A 119 -12.49 9.80 -0.77
N LEU A 120 -11.39 10.15 -1.46
CA LEU A 120 -10.16 9.35 -1.51
C LEU A 120 -9.61 9.10 -0.10
N LEU A 121 -9.56 7.85 0.33
CA LEU A 121 -9.16 7.49 1.69
C LEU A 121 -7.66 7.67 1.91
N SER A 122 -7.29 7.94 3.16
CA SER A 122 -5.88 7.89 3.57
C SER A 122 -5.31 6.49 3.33
N ILE A 123 -3.99 6.36 3.20
CA ILE A 123 -3.38 5.06 2.90
C ILE A 123 -3.75 4.00 3.95
N LYS A 124 -3.80 4.36 5.23
CA LYS A 124 -4.13 3.43 6.32
C LYS A 124 -5.59 2.96 6.24
N ASP A 125 -6.52 3.89 6.04
CA ASP A 125 -7.94 3.56 5.95
C ASP A 125 -8.25 2.76 4.68
N SER A 126 -7.61 3.12 3.56
CA SER A 126 -7.73 2.41 2.29
C SER A 126 -7.21 0.97 2.39
N LEU A 127 -6.05 0.78 3.04
CA LEU A 127 -5.52 -0.56 3.32
C LEU A 127 -6.48 -1.39 4.17
N ILE A 128 -7.04 -0.82 5.23
CA ILE A 128 -7.99 -1.55 6.08
C ILE A 128 -9.22 -1.96 5.26
N LYS A 129 -9.88 -1.00 4.61
CA LYS A 129 -11.15 -1.23 3.91
C LYS A 129 -11.03 -2.16 2.70
N TYR A 130 -10.02 -1.96 1.85
CA TYR A 130 -9.93 -2.68 0.58
C TYR A 130 -9.01 -3.90 0.63
N VAL A 131 -8.08 -3.97 1.59
CA VAL A 131 -7.08 -5.05 1.64
C VAL A 131 -7.28 -5.95 2.84
N PHE A 132 -7.32 -5.40 4.06
CA PHE A 132 -7.30 -6.23 5.28
C PHE A 132 -8.68 -6.73 5.73
N GLU A 133 -9.73 -5.91 5.69
CA GLU A 133 -11.09 -6.32 6.04
C GLU A 133 -11.61 -7.46 5.14
N PRO A 134 -11.48 -7.39 3.79
CA PRO A 134 -11.99 -8.45 2.92
C PRO A 134 -11.20 -9.75 3.05
N ASN A 135 -9.92 -9.67 3.44
CA ASN A 135 -9.06 -10.83 3.65
C ASN A 135 -9.02 -11.27 5.11
N ARG A 136 -9.82 -10.65 5.99
CA ARG A 136 -9.81 -10.97 7.42
C ARG A 136 -10.15 -12.45 7.57
N LYS A 137 -9.22 -13.21 8.13
CA LYS A 137 -9.51 -14.58 8.53
C LYS A 137 -10.32 -14.53 9.81
N GLU A 138 -11.63 -14.31 9.68
CA GLU A 138 -12.55 -14.70 10.74
C GLU A 138 -12.28 -16.18 11.02
N GLY A 139 -12.00 -16.50 12.28
CA GLY A 139 -11.97 -17.88 12.73
C GLY A 139 -13.19 -18.58 12.14
N ARG A 140 -12.97 -19.68 11.43
CA ARG A 140 -14.02 -20.65 11.12
C ARG A 140 -14.43 -21.34 12.43
N ASP A 141 -14.97 -20.56 13.35
CA ASP A 141 -15.67 -20.97 14.56
C ASP A 141 -16.99 -20.19 14.57
N LYS A 142 -17.80 -20.40 13.54
CA LYS A 142 -19.25 -20.32 13.73
C LYS A 142 -19.69 -21.75 14.06
N PRO A 143 -19.91 -22.11 15.34
CA PRO A 143 -20.70 -23.27 15.62
C PRO A 143 -22.09 -23.00 15.03
N TYR A 144 -22.62 -24.01 14.33
CA TYR A 144 -23.98 -24.01 13.80
C TYR A 144 -25.01 -23.62 14.87
#